data_AF-A0A3B9DVJ3-F1
#
_entry.id   AF-A0A3B9DVJ3-F1
#
_cell.length_a   1.000
_cell.length_b   1.000
_cell.length_c   1.000
_cell.angle_alpha   90.00
_cell.angle_beta   90.00
_cell.angle_gamma   90.00
#
_symmetry.space_group_name_H-M   'P 1'
#
loop_
_entity.id
_entity.type
_entity.pdbx_description
1 polymer ?
#
loop_
_entity_poly.entity_id
_entity_poly.type
_entity_poly.pdbx_seq_one_letter_code
_entity_poly.pdbx_strand_id
1 'polypeptide(L)'
;MIRQVIVVEGKSDIARVSHAVEADMIATEGFGIRRETLEQIRLAYEKRGIIILTDPDGPGERIRQRLTRLFPKALHAFVPKSEASTENDVGIEDASPESIRKALSCLRVQYQEDSEEFSMGDIFAAGLTGRPDSSEKRARVGALLGIGYGNGKQFLKRLNHFGITRSEWEKALEACQKEPTC
;
A
#
# COMPACT_ATOMS: atom_id res chain seq x y z
N MET A 1 1.99 11.95 -16.85
CA MET A 1 1.45 12.84 -15.82
C MET A 1 0.30 12.15 -15.07
N ILE A 2 0.39 12.04 -13.76
CA ILE A 2 -0.71 11.59 -12.87
C ILE A 2 -1.58 12.80 -12.53
N ARG A 3 -2.91 12.63 -12.59
CA ARG A 3 -3.86 13.73 -12.35
C ARG A 3 -4.11 13.99 -10.86
N GLN A 4 -4.20 12.92 -10.08
CA GLN A 4 -4.38 12.97 -8.62
C GLN A 4 -3.14 13.51 -7.93
N VAL A 5 -3.31 14.05 -6.72
CA VAL A 5 -2.19 14.47 -5.87
C VAL A 5 -1.69 13.28 -5.07
N ILE A 6 -0.38 13.03 -5.05
CA ILE A 6 0.22 11.95 -4.26
C ILE A 6 0.56 12.50 -2.87
N VAL A 7 0.07 11.83 -1.83
CA VAL A 7 0.38 12.12 -0.43
C VAL A 7 1.46 11.17 0.04
N VAL A 8 2.61 11.71 0.46
CA VAL A 8 3.80 10.98 0.93
C VAL A 8 4.17 11.43 2.35
N GLU A 9 5.12 10.76 3.02
CA GLU A 9 5.48 11.08 4.40
C GLU A 9 6.51 12.20 4.51
N GLY A 10 7.56 12.13 3.72
CA GLY A 10 8.72 13.00 3.78
C GLY A 10 9.02 13.75 2.48
N LYS A 11 9.98 14.67 2.56
CA LYS A 11 10.49 15.40 1.39
C LYS A 11 11.37 14.52 0.51
N SER A 12 12.10 13.58 1.11
CA SER A 12 12.88 12.57 0.41
C SER A 12 11.99 11.71 -0.50
N ASP A 13 10.81 11.33 -0.03
CA ASP A 13 9.81 10.61 -0.85
C ASP A 13 9.37 11.43 -2.06
N ILE A 14 9.12 12.74 -1.89
CA ILE A 14 8.79 13.63 -3.02
C ILE A 14 9.90 13.58 -4.07
N ALA A 15 11.15 13.72 -3.63
CA ALA A 15 12.29 13.66 -4.54
C ALA A 15 12.34 12.30 -5.23
N ARG A 16 12.15 11.19 -4.52
CA ARG A 16 12.18 9.86 -5.13
C ARG A 16 11.04 9.64 -6.12
N VAL A 17 9.81 9.99 -5.76
CA VAL A 17 8.62 9.82 -6.60
C VAL A 17 8.70 10.71 -7.84
N SER A 18 9.31 11.90 -7.76
CA SER A 18 9.52 12.78 -8.92
C SER A 18 10.43 12.17 -9.99
N HIS A 19 11.36 11.29 -9.61
CA HIS A 19 12.18 10.53 -10.58
C HIS A 19 11.37 9.43 -11.27
N ALA A 20 10.30 8.95 -10.64
CA ALA A 20 9.44 7.91 -11.19
C ALA A 20 8.36 8.48 -12.10
N VAL A 21 7.68 9.55 -11.67
CA VAL A 21 6.47 10.09 -12.30
C VAL A 21 6.37 11.60 -12.17
N GLU A 22 5.70 12.22 -13.13
CA GLU A 22 5.28 13.61 -13.05
C GLU A 22 3.90 13.70 -12.38
N ALA A 23 3.87 14.25 -11.16
CA ALA A 23 2.67 14.41 -10.33
C ALA A 23 2.86 15.55 -9.32
N ASP A 24 1.76 16.18 -8.91
CA ASP A 24 1.77 17.05 -7.74
C ASP A 24 1.77 16.21 -6.46
N MET A 25 2.51 16.67 -5.45
CA MET A 25 2.72 15.92 -4.22
C MET A 25 2.57 16.78 -2.97
N ILE A 26 2.13 16.17 -1.87
CA ILE A 26 2.05 16.77 -0.55
C ILE A 26 2.72 15.82 0.45
N ALA A 27 3.72 16.30 1.19
CA ALA A 27 4.32 15.55 2.29
C ALA A 27 3.56 15.80 3.60
N THR A 28 3.32 14.76 4.40
CA THR A 28 2.67 14.88 5.72
C THR A 28 3.62 15.35 6.82
N GLU A 29 4.94 15.23 6.59
CA GLU A 29 6.02 15.48 7.55
C GLU A 29 5.87 14.67 8.85
N GLY A 30 5.54 13.37 8.69
CA GLY A 30 5.33 12.40 9.77
C GLY A 30 3.89 12.34 10.31
N PHE A 31 3.73 11.70 11.48
CA PHE A 31 2.40 11.39 12.04
C PHE A 31 1.63 12.61 12.57
N GLY A 32 2.37 13.65 13.00
CA GLY A 32 1.83 14.91 13.51
C GLY A 32 1.36 15.86 12.40
N ILE A 33 0.54 15.36 11.46
CA ILE A 33 0.10 16.12 10.29
C ILE A 33 -0.51 17.45 10.73
N ARG A 34 0.11 18.56 10.29
CA ARG A 34 -0.33 19.92 10.63
C ARG A 34 -1.71 20.17 10.03
N ARG A 35 -2.48 21.04 10.68
CA ARG A 35 -3.82 21.43 10.21
C ARG A 35 -3.79 22.02 8.80
N GLU A 36 -2.77 22.82 8.49
CA GLU A 36 -2.57 23.41 7.16
C GLU A 36 -2.35 22.33 6.09
N THR A 37 -1.50 21.34 6.37
CA THR A 37 -1.24 20.21 5.47
C THR A 37 -2.51 19.37 5.25
N LEU A 38 -3.28 19.11 6.31
CA LEU A 38 -4.56 18.40 6.19
C LEU A 38 -5.55 19.17 5.30
N GLU A 39 -5.59 20.50 5.42
CA GLU A 39 -6.43 21.34 4.59
C GLU A 39 -5.99 21.32 3.11
N GLN A 40 -4.68 21.32 2.84
CA GLN A 40 -4.16 21.13 1.48
C GLN A 40 -4.56 19.77 0.90
N ILE A 41 -4.44 18.69 1.70
CA ILE A 41 -4.87 17.35 1.28
C ILE A 41 -6.37 17.32 1.01
N ARG A 42 -7.18 17.97 1.86
CA ARG A 42 -8.64 18.08 1.67
C ARG A 42 -8.99 18.77 0.35
N LEU A 43 -8.38 19.91 0.07
CA LEU A 43 -8.60 20.64 -1.19
C LEU A 43 -8.16 19.83 -2.41
N ALA A 44 -7.05 19.11 -2.31
CA ALA A 44 -6.59 18.20 -3.36
C ALA A 44 -7.57 17.05 -3.60
N TYR A 45 -8.04 16.43 -2.52
CA TYR A 45 -9.02 15.34 -2.55
C TYR A 45 -10.32 15.76 -3.22
N GLU A 46 -10.86 16.93 -2.87
CA GLU A 46 -12.12 17.44 -3.44
C GLU A 46 -12.00 17.79 -4.92
N LYS A 47 -10.85 18.36 -5.35
CA LYS A 47 -10.67 18.86 -6.72
C LYS A 47 -10.21 17.80 -7.71
N ARG A 48 -9.30 16.93 -7.30
CA ARG A 48 -8.60 15.99 -8.20
C ARG A 48 -8.59 14.55 -7.69
N GLY A 49 -8.87 14.34 -6.41
CA GLY A 49 -8.59 13.09 -5.73
C GLY A 49 -7.13 13.00 -5.27
N ILE A 50 -6.86 12.07 -4.35
CA ILE A 50 -5.53 11.81 -3.82
C ILE A 50 -5.15 10.34 -3.98
N ILE A 51 -3.84 10.09 -4.06
CA ILE A 51 -3.23 8.76 -3.93
C ILE A 51 -2.38 8.77 -2.66
N ILE A 52 -2.63 7.83 -1.74
CA ILE A 52 -1.84 7.64 -0.52
C ILE A 52 -0.69 6.68 -0.82
N LEU A 53 0.53 7.18 -0.69
CA LEU A 53 1.78 6.44 -0.87
C LEU A 53 2.68 6.69 0.35
N THR A 54 2.45 5.89 1.41
CA THR A 54 3.22 5.92 2.66
C THR A 54 4.22 4.77 2.71
N ASP A 55 5.15 4.85 3.65
CA ASP A 55 6.17 3.84 3.90
C ASP A 55 5.53 2.50 4.30
N PRO A 56 6.14 1.36 3.92
CA PRO A 56 5.66 0.02 4.28
C PRO A 56 6.10 -0.37 5.71
N ASP A 57 5.92 0.53 6.66
CA ASP A 57 6.33 0.38 8.06
C ASP A 57 5.18 0.68 9.05
N GLY A 58 5.48 0.76 10.34
CA GLY A 58 4.49 1.03 11.39
C GLY A 58 3.94 2.47 11.37
N PRO A 59 4.81 3.49 11.51
CA PRO A 59 4.45 4.90 11.34
C PRO A 59 3.63 5.21 10.09
N GLY A 60 4.06 4.73 8.92
CA GLY A 60 3.39 4.96 7.66
C GLY A 60 2.02 4.33 7.58
N GLU A 61 1.84 3.13 8.13
CA GLU A 61 0.51 2.52 8.25
C GLU A 61 -0.43 3.34 9.14
N ARG A 62 0.08 3.99 10.20
CA ARG A 62 -0.75 4.87 11.05
C ARG A 62 -1.18 6.13 10.31
N ILE A 63 -0.28 6.71 9.50
CA ILE A 63 -0.59 7.85 8.64
C ILE A 63 -1.63 7.44 7.59
N ARG A 64 -1.41 6.31 6.91
CA ARG A 64 -2.35 5.73 5.94
C ARG A 64 -3.73 5.57 6.56
N GLN A 65 -3.84 4.92 7.71
CA GLN A 65 -5.13 4.72 8.39
C GLN A 65 -5.80 6.04 8.77
N ARG A 66 -5.04 7.04 9.24
CA ARG A 66 -5.58 8.36 9.56
C ARG A 66 -6.14 9.05 8.31
N LEU A 67 -5.38 9.07 7.22
CA LEU A 67 -5.80 9.68 5.96
C LEU A 67 -7.00 8.97 5.36
N THR A 68 -7.04 7.64 5.42
CA THR A 68 -8.13 6.85 4.87
C THR A 68 -9.46 7.16 5.56
N ARG A 69 -9.46 7.36 6.89
CA ARG A 69 -10.67 7.76 7.63
C ARG A 69 -11.18 9.15 7.24
N LEU A 70 -10.27 10.07 6.93
CA LEU A 70 -10.61 11.44 6.52
C LEU A 70 -11.02 11.51 5.04
N PHE A 71 -10.44 10.64 4.21
CA PHE A 71 -10.55 10.66 2.75
C PHE A 71 -10.93 9.27 2.24
N PRO A 72 -12.18 8.81 2.44
CA PRO A 72 -12.58 7.43 2.21
C PRO A 72 -12.53 6.99 0.73
N LYS A 73 -12.50 7.92 -0.23
CA LYS A 73 -12.35 7.61 -1.67
C LYS A 73 -10.91 7.78 -2.17
N ALA A 74 -9.95 7.93 -1.26
CA ALA A 74 -8.55 8.01 -1.64
C ALA A 74 -8.12 6.72 -2.36
N LEU A 75 -7.28 6.89 -3.38
CA LEU A 75 -6.58 5.77 -4.00
C LEU A 75 -5.39 5.38 -3.13
N HIS A 76 -5.02 4.12 -3.14
CA HIS A 76 -3.92 3.57 -2.38
C HIS A 76 -2.91 2.93 -3.31
N ALA A 77 -1.65 3.33 -3.14
CA ALA A 77 -0.50 2.66 -3.72
C ALA A 77 0.30 1.98 -2.59
N PHE A 78 0.90 0.84 -2.91
CA PHE A 78 1.73 0.08 -1.99
C PHE A 78 3.00 -0.35 -2.69
N VAL A 79 4.15 0.12 -2.20
CA VAL A 79 5.44 -0.43 -2.58
C VAL A 79 5.74 -1.63 -1.67
N PRO A 80 6.16 -2.78 -2.22
CA PRO A 80 6.54 -3.92 -1.39
C PRO A 80 7.66 -3.55 -0.43
N LYS A 81 7.60 -4.04 0.82
CA LYS A 81 8.62 -3.74 1.82
C LYS A 81 10.03 -4.11 1.32
N SER A 82 10.17 -5.27 0.67
CA SER A 82 11.44 -5.72 0.08
C SER A 82 12.01 -4.81 -1.00
N GLU A 83 11.18 -3.98 -1.63
CA GLU A 83 11.57 -3.03 -2.68
C GLU A 83 11.78 -1.61 -2.13
N ALA A 84 11.57 -1.40 -0.83
CA ALA A 84 11.66 -0.13 -0.13
C ALA A 84 12.37 -0.30 1.23
N SER A 85 13.33 -1.22 1.31
CA SER A 85 14.13 -1.47 2.50
C SER A 85 15.61 -1.48 2.16
N THR A 86 16.42 -0.93 3.05
CA THR A 86 17.87 -1.07 3.11
C THR A 86 18.25 -1.95 4.31
N GLU A 87 19.55 -2.14 4.57
CA GLU A 87 20.00 -2.90 5.75
C GLU A 87 19.52 -2.28 7.08
N ASN A 88 19.34 -0.96 7.12
CA ASN A 88 19.07 -0.22 8.35
C ASN A 88 17.77 0.58 8.34
N ASP A 89 17.12 0.75 7.18
CA ASP A 89 15.98 1.63 7.03
C ASP A 89 14.91 1.09 6.07
N VAL A 90 13.70 1.64 6.15
CA VAL A 90 12.55 1.28 5.31
C VAL A 90 11.79 2.55 4.95
N GLY A 91 11.79 2.92 3.67
CA GLY A 91 11.07 4.10 3.20
C GLY A 91 10.86 4.11 1.69
N ILE A 92 9.87 4.89 1.24
CA ILE A 92 9.63 5.11 -0.19
C ILE A 92 10.84 5.77 -0.85
N GLU A 93 11.61 6.57 -0.10
CA GLU A 93 12.90 7.11 -0.53
C GLU A 93 13.95 6.06 -0.95
N ASP A 94 13.82 4.81 -0.50
CA ASP A 94 14.70 3.70 -0.88
C ASP A 94 14.18 2.89 -2.08
N ALA A 95 12.96 3.17 -2.53
CA ALA A 95 12.35 2.43 -3.63
C ALA A 95 12.91 2.82 -5.00
N SER A 96 13.05 1.84 -5.89
CA SER A 96 13.40 2.11 -7.28
C SER A 96 12.28 2.91 -7.99
N PRO A 97 12.61 3.78 -8.96
CA PRO A 97 11.60 4.44 -9.78
C PRO A 97 10.61 3.45 -10.44
N GLU A 98 11.10 2.28 -10.83
CA GLU A 98 10.31 1.19 -11.42
C GLU A 98 9.30 0.62 -10.41
N SER A 99 9.74 0.38 -9.16
CA SER A 99 8.89 -0.08 -8.06
C SER A 99 7.76 0.91 -7.77
N ILE A 100 8.06 2.22 -7.79
CA ILE A 100 7.06 3.28 -7.59
C ILE A 100 6.07 3.30 -8.76
N ARG A 101 6.54 3.21 -10.01
CA ARG A 101 5.66 3.13 -11.19
C ARG A 101 4.73 1.93 -11.12
N LYS A 102 5.23 0.77 -10.69
CA LYS A 102 4.44 -0.46 -10.48
C LYS A 102 3.39 -0.27 -9.38
N ALA A 103 3.76 0.34 -8.25
CA ALA A 103 2.80 0.64 -7.19
C ALA A 103 1.68 1.60 -7.65
N LEU A 104 2.03 2.59 -8.49
CA LEU A 104 1.09 3.57 -9.04
C LEU A 104 0.26 3.04 -10.22
N SER A 105 0.61 1.90 -10.82
CA SER A 105 -0.24 1.21 -11.81
C SER A 105 -1.23 0.24 -11.18
N CYS A 106 -1.00 -0.17 -9.93
CA CYS A 106 -1.84 -1.10 -9.17
C CYS A 106 -2.66 -0.38 -8.08
N LEU A 107 -3.25 0.78 -8.40
CA LEU A 107 -4.01 1.57 -7.43
C LEU A 107 -5.25 0.81 -6.93
N ARG A 108 -5.47 0.84 -5.61
CA ARG A 108 -6.64 0.26 -4.96
C ARG A 108 -7.52 1.35 -4.36
N VAL A 109 -8.84 1.14 -4.37
CA VAL A 109 -9.78 1.93 -3.57
C VAL A 109 -10.16 1.09 -2.37
N GLN A 110 -10.15 1.68 -1.18
CA GLN A 110 -10.74 1.01 -0.03
C GLN A 110 -12.27 1.11 -0.13
N TYR A 111 -12.94 -0.04 -0.20
CA TYR A 111 -14.39 -0.12 -0.13
C TYR A 111 -14.85 0.20 1.30
N GLN A 112 -15.97 0.91 1.40
CA GLN A 112 -16.54 1.29 2.70
C GLN A 112 -17.10 0.08 3.46
N GLU A 113 -17.48 -0.96 2.75
CA GLU A 113 -18.01 -2.22 3.30
C GLU A 113 -17.03 -3.36 3.00
N ASP A 114 -16.76 -4.19 4.00
CA ASP A 114 -16.00 -5.42 3.84
C ASP A 114 -16.74 -6.30 2.83
N SER A 115 -16.05 -6.77 1.79
CA SER A 115 -16.66 -7.73 0.85
C SER A 115 -17.04 -9.07 1.50
N GLU A 116 -16.51 -9.35 2.70
CA GLU A 116 -16.62 -10.64 3.41
C GLU A 116 -16.23 -11.87 2.58
N GLU A 117 -15.56 -11.65 1.45
CA GLU A 117 -15.20 -12.69 0.48
C GLU A 117 -14.20 -13.68 1.07
N PHE A 118 -13.31 -13.22 1.95
CA PHE A 118 -12.30 -14.04 2.61
C PHE A 118 -12.52 -14.15 4.11
N SER A 119 -12.10 -15.29 4.64
CA SER A 119 -12.11 -15.65 6.06
C SER A 119 -10.70 -16.01 6.56
N MET A 120 -10.52 -16.15 7.88
CA MET A 120 -9.27 -16.69 8.43
C MET A 120 -9.00 -18.14 8.00
N GLY A 121 -10.05 -18.89 7.66
CA GLY A 121 -9.92 -20.24 7.10
C GLY A 121 -9.18 -20.22 5.77
N ASP A 122 -9.47 -19.24 4.90
CA ASP A 122 -8.78 -19.07 3.61
C ASP A 122 -7.30 -18.74 3.80
N ILE A 123 -6.99 -17.84 4.75
CA ILE A 123 -5.61 -17.47 5.08
C ILE A 123 -4.81 -18.69 5.58
N PHE A 124 -5.44 -19.52 6.42
CA PHE A 124 -4.83 -20.73 6.93
C PHE A 124 -4.63 -21.78 5.84
N ALA A 125 -5.66 -22.03 5.02
CA ALA A 125 -5.60 -22.98 3.91
C ALA A 125 -4.51 -22.61 2.89
N ALA A 126 -4.32 -21.32 2.62
CA ALA A 126 -3.26 -20.82 1.74
C ALA A 126 -1.85 -20.87 2.38
N GLY A 127 -1.71 -21.25 3.65
CA GLY A 127 -0.43 -21.26 4.38
C GLY A 127 0.11 -19.86 4.71
N LEU A 128 -0.75 -18.84 4.64
CA LEU A 128 -0.39 -17.44 4.92
C LEU A 128 -0.42 -17.12 6.41
N THR A 129 -0.74 -18.09 7.27
CA THR A 129 -0.60 -18.02 8.73
C THR A 129 -0.27 -19.39 9.30
N GLY A 130 0.31 -19.44 10.50
CA GLY A 130 0.58 -20.68 11.23
C GLY A 130 1.77 -21.50 10.72
N ARG A 131 2.53 -21.00 9.73
CA ARG A 131 3.78 -21.63 9.25
C ARG A 131 4.97 -20.68 9.37
N PRO A 132 6.21 -21.20 9.43
CA PRO A 132 7.42 -20.36 9.49
C PRO A 132 7.56 -19.40 8.29
N ASP A 133 7.19 -19.86 7.10
CA ASP A 133 7.25 -19.12 5.84
C ASP A 133 6.05 -18.18 5.60
N SER A 134 5.04 -18.22 6.48
CA SER A 134 3.80 -17.45 6.29
C SER A 134 4.02 -15.95 6.15
N SER A 135 5.04 -15.39 6.82
CA SER A 135 5.32 -13.95 6.74
C SER A 135 5.83 -13.53 5.37
N GLU A 136 6.78 -14.29 4.82
CA GLU A 136 7.34 -14.07 3.51
C GLU A 136 6.29 -14.29 2.42
N LYS A 137 5.50 -15.36 2.53
CA LYS A 137 4.42 -15.65 1.60
C LYS A 137 3.36 -14.55 1.58
N ARG A 138 3.00 -13.98 2.75
CA ARG A 138 2.12 -12.79 2.82
C ARG A 138 2.72 -11.57 2.16
N ALA A 139 4.02 -11.32 2.33
CA ALA A 139 4.68 -10.19 1.68
C ALA A 139 4.62 -10.31 0.15
N ARG A 140 4.91 -11.51 -0.39
CA ARG A 140 4.86 -11.79 -1.83
C ARG A 140 3.46 -11.70 -2.40
N VAL A 141 2.48 -12.38 -1.80
CA VAL A 141 1.08 -12.32 -2.24
C VAL A 141 0.52 -10.91 -2.10
N GLY A 142 0.84 -10.19 -1.02
CA GLY A 142 0.43 -8.81 -0.82
C GLY A 142 1.00 -7.84 -1.85
N ALA A 143 2.24 -8.06 -2.28
CA ALA A 143 2.88 -7.31 -3.35
C ALA A 143 2.19 -7.56 -4.71
N LEU A 144 1.88 -8.82 -5.02
CA LEU A 144 1.17 -9.20 -6.26
C LEU A 144 -0.23 -8.61 -6.32
N LEU A 145 -0.94 -8.58 -5.19
CA LEU A 145 -2.29 -8.02 -5.10
C LEU A 145 -2.30 -6.49 -5.00
N GLY A 146 -1.17 -5.86 -4.70
CA GLY A 146 -1.10 -4.41 -4.47
C GLY A 146 -1.87 -3.97 -3.22
N ILE A 147 -1.88 -4.80 -2.17
CA ILE A 147 -2.53 -4.49 -0.88
C ILE A 147 -1.53 -4.30 0.25
N GLY A 148 -0.23 -4.33 -0.05
CA GLY A 148 0.85 -4.16 0.91
C GLY A 148 1.01 -5.31 1.91
N TYR A 149 1.81 -5.08 2.94
CA TYR A 149 2.17 -6.07 3.95
C TYR A 149 1.29 -5.98 5.22
N GLY A 150 1.11 -7.10 5.92
CA GLY A 150 0.47 -7.13 7.23
C GLY A 150 0.60 -8.49 7.92
N ASN A 151 0.26 -8.55 9.21
CA ASN A 151 0.02 -9.82 9.90
C ASN A 151 -1.23 -10.51 9.35
N GLY A 152 -1.47 -11.78 9.71
CA GLY A 152 -2.60 -12.55 9.14
C GLY A 152 -3.97 -11.87 9.26
N LYS A 153 -4.25 -11.20 10.40
CA LYS A 153 -5.51 -10.48 10.61
C LYS A 153 -5.60 -9.22 9.76
N GLN A 154 -4.53 -8.43 9.70
CA GLN A 154 -4.49 -7.20 8.88
C GLN A 154 -4.56 -7.54 7.39
N PHE A 155 -3.89 -8.62 6.98
CA PHE A 155 -3.90 -9.09 5.60
C PHE A 155 -5.31 -9.51 5.16
N LEU A 156 -5.99 -10.31 5.99
CA LEU A 156 -7.40 -10.66 5.78
C LEU A 156 -8.28 -9.41 5.64
N LYS A 157 -8.15 -8.48 6.58
CA LYS A 157 -8.90 -7.23 6.56
C LYS A 157 -8.67 -6.47 5.24
N ARG A 158 -7.42 -6.39 4.77
CA ARG A 158 -7.09 -5.73 3.51
C ARG A 158 -7.65 -6.43 2.28
N LEU A 159 -7.67 -7.76 2.23
CA LEU A 159 -8.33 -8.49 1.14
C LEU A 159 -9.79 -8.04 1.00
N ASN A 160 -10.51 -8.04 2.12
CA ASN A 160 -11.93 -7.70 2.14
C ASN A 160 -12.16 -6.20 1.88
N HIS A 161 -11.32 -5.33 2.46
CA HIS A 161 -11.40 -3.87 2.34
C HIS A 161 -11.03 -3.34 0.96
N PHE A 162 -10.10 -3.99 0.25
CA PHE A 162 -9.74 -3.62 -1.11
C PHE A 162 -10.55 -4.36 -2.18
N GLY A 163 -11.54 -5.17 -1.77
CA GLY A 163 -12.44 -5.88 -2.67
C GLY A 163 -11.69 -6.84 -3.60
N ILE A 164 -10.68 -7.54 -3.07
CA ILE A 164 -9.95 -8.54 -3.86
C ILE A 164 -10.91 -9.65 -4.26
N THR A 165 -10.83 -10.08 -5.51
CA THR A 165 -11.66 -11.19 -6.01
C THR A 165 -10.97 -12.54 -5.82
N ARG A 166 -11.74 -13.64 -5.79
CA ARG A 166 -11.18 -15.00 -5.77
C ARG A 166 -10.26 -15.29 -6.96
N SER A 167 -10.59 -14.77 -8.15
CA SER A 167 -9.75 -14.89 -9.34
C SER A 167 -8.39 -14.17 -9.18
N GLU A 168 -8.37 -12.94 -8.63
CA GLU A 168 -7.11 -12.25 -8.33
C GLU A 168 -6.29 -12.99 -7.28
N TRP A 169 -6.96 -13.49 -6.24
CA TRP A 169 -6.35 -14.28 -5.19
C TRP A 169 -5.66 -15.54 -5.72
N GLU A 170 -6.37 -16.34 -6.51
CA GLU A 170 -5.84 -17.57 -7.10
C GLU A 170 -4.65 -17.29 -7.99
N LYS A 171 -4.74 -16.28 -8.87
CA LYS A 171 -3.62 -15.86 -9.72
C LYS A 171 -2.40 -15.44 -8.90
N ALA A 172 -2.60 -14.72 -7.80
CA ALA A 172 -1.50 -14.31 -6.92
C ALA A 172 -0.87 -15.51 -6.21
N LEU A 173 -1.67 -16.48 -5.75
CA LEU A 173 -1.16 -17.70 -5.13
C LEU A 173 -0.39 -18.58 -6.12
N GLU A 174 -0.88 -18.72 -7.35
CA GLU A 174 -0.18 -19.46 -8.41
C GLU A 174 1.15 -18.81 -8.78
N ALA A 175 1.17 -17.49 -8.96
CA ALA A 175 2.38 -16.75 -9.25
C ALA A 175 3.41 -16.89 -8.12
N CYS A 176 2.96 -16.85 -6.86
CA CYS A 176 3.82 -17.04 -5.69
C CYS A 176 4.43 -18.46 -5.60
N GLN A 177 3.79 -19.49 -6.17
CA GLN A 177 4.31 -20.85 -6.18
C GLN A 177 5.33 -21.10 -7.30
N LYS A 178 5.24 -20.37 -8.42
CA LYS A 178 6.08 -20.56 -9.61
C LYS A 178 7.47 -19.93 -9.49
N GLU A 179 7.64 -18.97 -8.59
CA GLU A 179 8.94 -18.40 -8.25
C GLU A 179 9.59 -19.26 -7.15
N PRO A 180 10.67 -20.01 -7.47
CA PRO A 180 11.39 -20.76 -6.46
C PRO A 180 11.99 -19.78 -5.45
N THR A 181 11.82 -20.10 -4.16
CA THR A 181 12.69 -19.58 -3.08
C THR A 181 14.13 -19.85 -3.49
N CYS A 182 14.85 -18.79 -3.89
CA CYS A 182 16.29 -18.81 -4.09
C CYS A 182 17.00 -18.97 -2.74
#